data_AF-A0A0L8FW33-F1
#
_entry.id   AF-A0A0L8FW33-F1
#
_cell.length_a   1.000
_cell.length_b   1.000
_cell.length_c   1.000
_cell.angle_alpha   90.00
_cell.angle_beta   90.00
_cell.angle_gamma   90.00
#
_symmetry.space_group_name_H-M   'P 1'
#
loop_
_entity.id
_entity.type
_entity.pdbx_description
1 polymer ?
#
loop_
_entity_poly.entity_id
_entity_poly.type
_entity_poly.pdbx_seq_one_letter_code
_entity_poly.pdbx_strand_id
1 'polypeptide(L)'
;DCAFCRKNGEQKQFYTTHSLKDQKGNVTCPVLQKYVCPSCGATGLTAHTKLYCPYEKHYISPVVSHLTPRMSSGKRRTKFQL
;
A
#
# COMPACT_ATOMS: atom_id res chain seq x y z
N ASP A 1 11.57 -7.84 -1.52
CA ASP A 1 11.39 -6.87 -0.42
C ASP A 1 9.96 -6.37 -0.40
N CYS A 2 9.24 -6.62 0.68
CA CYS A 2 7.81 -6.32 0.83
C CYS A 2 7.62 -5.00 1.58
N ALA A 3 7.23 -3.96 0.85
CA ALA A 3 7.01 -2.63 1.41
C ALA A 3 5.90 -2.58 2.48
N PHE A 4 4.88 -3.45 2.38
CA PHE A 4 3.78 -3.51 3.35
C PHE A 4 4.25 -4.04 4.71
N CYS A 5 4.89 -5.21 4.72
CA CYS A 5 5.45 -5.82 5.92
C CYS A 5 6.52 -4.92 6.56
N ARG A 6 7.42 -4.34 5.75
CA ARG A 6 8.41 -3.38 6.23
C ARG A 6 7.78 -2.15 6.91
N LYS A 7 6.69 -1.61 6.33
CA LYS A 7 5.95 -0.47 6.93
C LYS A 7 5.28 -0.86 8.25
N ASN A 8 4.81 -2.09 8.38
CA ASN A 8 4.16 -2.60 9.59
C ASN A 8 5.16 -3.09 10.66
N GLY A 9 6.47 -2.86 10.48
CA GLY A 9 7.47 -3.21 11.48
C GLY A 9 7.82 -4.70 11.54
N GLU A 10 7.50 -5.46 10.49
CA GLU A 10 7.93 -6.85 10.41
C GLU A 10 9.45 -6.98 10.43
N GLN A 11 9.93 -8.15 10.84
CA GLN A 11 11.38 -8.41 10.88
C GLN A 11 11.98 -8.33 9.48
N LYS A 12 13.22 -7.80 9.39
CA LYS A 12 13.96 -7.71 8.11
C LYS A 12 14.07 -9.03 7.41
N GLN A 13 14.37 -10.10 8.14
CA GLN A 13 14.47 -11.45 7.59
C GLN A 13 13.14 -11.94 7.00
N PHE A 14 12.01 -11.43 7.48
CA PHE A 14 10.69 -11.79 6.96
C PHE A 14 10.33 -10.97 5.74
N TYR A 15 10.35 -9.63 5.82
CA TYR A 15 9.87 -8.79 4.73
C TYR A 15 10.78 -8.84 3.49
N THR A 16 12.03 -9.29 3.59
CA THR A 16 12.92 -9.43 2.42
C THR A 16 12.62 -10.68 1.59
N THR A 17 11.96 -11.70 2.15
CA THR A 17 11.68 -13.00 1.50
C THR A 17 10.63 -12.96 0.39
N HIS A 18 9.84 -11.89 0.35
CA HIS A 18 8.76 -11.74 -0.63
C HIS A 18 8.64 -10.31 -1.11
N SER A 19 7.77 -10.11 -2.10
CA SER A 19 7.37 -8.80 -2.61
C SER A 19 5.93 -8.52 -2.21
N LEU A 20 5.47 -7.26 -2.30
CA LEU A 20 4.07 -6.93 -2.03
C LEU A 20 3.15 -7.47 -3.13
N LYS A 21 3.56 -7.28 -4.39
CA LYS A 21 2.87 -7.73 -5.59
C LYS A 21 3.83 -8.41 -6.56
N ASP A 22 3.31 -9.30 -7.41
CA ASP A 22 4.04 -9.85 -8.57
C ASP A 22 4.02 -8.89 -9.77
N GLN A 23 4.62 -9.31 -10.88
CA GLN A 23 4.67 -8.53 -12.13
C GLN A 23 3.28 -8.32 -12.78
N LYS A 24 2.31 -9.18 -12.45
CA LYS A 24 0.93 -9.09 -12.94
C LYS A 24 0.06 -8.21 -12.04
N GLY A 25 0.60 -7.71 -10.93
CA GLY A 25 -0.11 -6.87 -9.96
C GLY A 25 -0.89 -7.64 -8.89
N ASN A 26 -0.78 -8.97 -8.86
CA ASN A 26 -1.40 -9.81 -7.85
C ASN A 26 -0.66 -9.67 -6.53
N VAL A 27 -1.39 -9.67 -5.42
CA VAL A 27 -0.80 -9.64 -4.08
C VAL A 27 -0.08 -10.96 -3.81
N THR A 28 1.21 -10.87 -3.49
CA THR A 28 2.04 -12.02 -3.09
C THR A 28 2.38 -12.01 -1.61
N CYS A 29 2.21 -10.87 -0.94
CA CYS A 29 2.45 -10.75 0.50
C CYS A 29 1.52 -11.68 1.31
N PRO A 30 2.05 -12.66 2.07
CA PRO A 30 1.23 -13.64 2.78
C PRO A 30 0.40 -13.02 3.91
N VAL A 31 0.86 -11.89 4.49
CA VAL A 31 0.09 -11.15 5.49
C VAL A 31 -1.11 -10.46 4.83
N LEU A 32 -0.89 -9.76 3.72
CA LEU A 32 -1.95 -9.04 3.04
C LEU A 32 -2.95 -10.01 2.37
N GLN A 33 -2.50 -11.15 1.85
CA GLN A 33 -3.39 -12.18 1.27
C GLN A 33 -4.43 -12.71 2.27
N LYS A 34 -4.12 -12.75 3.57
CA LYS A 34 -5.06 -13.17 4.62
C LYS A 34 -6.02 -12.06 5.05
N TYR A 35 -5.76 -10.82 4.66
CA TYR A 35 -6.63 -9.71 4.97
C TYR A 35 -7.87 -9.77 4.08
N VAL A 36 -9.05 -9.68 4.71
CA VAL A 36 -10.33 -9.54 4.03
C VAL A 36 -10.73 -8.07 4.12
N CYS A 37 -10.91 -7.42 2.97
CA CYS A 37 -11.34 -6.03 2.95
C CYS A 37 -12.73 -5.93 3.61
N PRO A 38 -12.91 -5.15 4.70
CA PRO A 38 -14.19 -5.07 5.39
C PRO A 38 -15.29 -4.39 4.57
N SER A 39 -14.91 -3.67 3.52
CA SER A 39 -15.83 -2.92 2.68
C SER A 39 -16.37 -3.71 1.49
N CYS A 40 -15.56 -4.61 0.92
CA CYS A 40 -15.91 -5.32 -0.32
C CYS A 40 -15.63 -6.83 -0.29
N GLY A 41 -15.06 -7.35 0.80
CA GLY A 41 -14.75 -8.77 0.97
C GLY A 41 -13.54 -9.27 0.19
N ALA A 42 -12.85 -8.44 -0.60
CA ALA A 42 -11.69 -8.88 -1.36
C ALA A 42 -10.56 -9.43 -0.47
N THR A 43 -9.93 -10.52 -0.91
CA THR A 43 -8.86 -11.23 -0.19
C THR A 43 -7.95 -11.99 -1.17
N GLY A 44 -6.90 -12.67 -0.68
CA GLY A 44 -5.96 -13.40 -1.52
C GLY A 44 -5.24 -12.49 -2.53
N LEU A 45 -5.26 -12.86 -3.82
CA LEU A 45 -4.57 -12.15 -4.89
C LEU A 45 -5.06 -10.71 -5.11
N THR A 46 -6.30 -10.41 -4.74
CA THR A 46 -6.93 -9.09 -4.89
C THR A 46 -7.02 -8.33 -3.57
N ALA A 47 -6.40 -8.85 -2.50
CA ALA A 47 -6.44 -8.24 -1.19
C ALA A 47 -5.89 -6.80 -1.19
N HIS A 48 -6.49 -5.96 -0.37
CA HIS A 48 -6.08 -4.58 -0.18
C HIS A 48 -6.56 -4.09 1.18
N THR A 49 -5.89 -3.09 1.74
CA THR A 49 -6.40 -2.45 2.96
C THR A 49 -7.59 -1.55 2.63
N LYS A 50 -8.41 -1.24 3.64
CA LYS A 50 -9.61 -0.39 3.48
C LYS A 50 -9.33 0.89 2.67
N LEU A 51 -8.20 1.56 2.90
CA LEU A 51 -7.80 2.81 2.20
C LEU A 51 -7.59 2.67 0.68
N TYR A 52 -7.36 1.45 0.21
CA TYR A 52 -7.17 1.17 -1.22
C TYR A 52 -8.35 0.40 -1.80
N CYS A 53 -9.50 0.40 -1.11
CA CYS A 53 -10.71 -0.26 -1.60
C CYS A 53 -11.31 0.54 -2.75
N PRO A 54 -11.54 -0.06 -3.94
CA PRO A 54 -12.13 0.64 -5.08
C PRO A 54 -13.60 1.00 -4.88
N TYR A 55 -14.26 0.42 -3.87
CA TYR A 55 -15.67 0.67 -3.53
C TYR A 55 -15.84 1.69 -2.40
N GLU A 56 -14.75 2.08 -1.74
CA GLU A 56 -14.79 3.10 -0.68
C GLU A 56 -14.49 4.48 -1.27
N LYS A 57 -15.36 5.46 -0.97
CA LYS A 57 -15.10 6.86 -1.28
C LYS A 57 -14.20 7.44 -0.19
N HIS A 58 -12.89 7.37 -0.38
CA HIS A 58 -11.97 8.04 0.53
C HIS A 58 -11.96 9.55 0.27
N TYR A 59 -12.44 10.34 1.23
CA TYR A 59 -12.11 11.75 1.27
C TYR A 59 -10.67 11.88 1.78
N ILE A 60 -9.70 11.73 0.87
CA ILE A 60 -8.33 12.12 1.18
C ILE A 60 -8.33 13.64 1.18
N SER A 61 -8.32 14.24 2.38
CA SER A 61 -8.20 15.69 2.51
C SER A 61 -7.02 16.17 1.65
N PRO A 62 -7.23 17.14 0.73
CA PRO A 62 -6.17 17.65 -0.14
C PRO A 62 -4.93 18.06 0.67
N VAL A 63 -5.15 18.57 1.89
CA VAL A 63 -4.08 18.95 2.82
C VAL A 63 -3.14 17.77 3.10
N VAL A 64 -3.65 16.56 3.35
CA VAL A 64 -2.83 15.36 3.63
C VAL A 64 -2.05 14.94 2.38
N SER A 65 -2.67 15.05 1.20
CA SER A 65 -2.02 14.76 -0.09
C SER A 65 -0.85 15.68 -0.41
N HIS A 66 -0.86 16.93 0.09
CA HIS A 66 0.23 17.89 -0.08
C HIS A 66 1.34 17.76 0.97
N LEU A 67 1.04 17.17 2.13
CA LEU A 67 2.00 16.98 3.21
C LEU A 67 2.92 15.76 3.02
N THR A 68 2.54 14.79 2.17
CA THR A 68 3.43 13.64 1.91
C THR A 68 4.61 14.06 1.03
N PRO A 69 5.88 13.90 1.48
CA PRO A 69 7.06 14.29 0.71
C PRO A 69 7.26 13.49 -0.58
N ARG A 70 6.53 12.38 -0.73
CA ARG A 70 6.67 11.40 -1.80
C ARG A 70 5.32 11.13 -2.43
N MET A 71 5.28 11.14 -3.76
CA MET A 71 4.10 10.80 -4.56
C MET A 71 3.98 9.28 -4.73
N SER A 72 2.82 8.81 -5.17
CA SER A 72 2.56 7.39 -5.50
C SER A 72 3.53 6.82 -6.55
N SER A 73 4.04 7.66 -7.44
CA SER A 73 5.07 7.33 -8.43
C SER A 73 6.50 7.29 -7.87
N GLY A 74 6.67 7.44 -6.55
CA GLY A 74 7.97 7.40 -5.89
C GLY A 74 8.82 8.66 -6.09
N LYS A 75 8.41 9.61 -6.93
CA LYS A 75 9.06 10.91 -7.10
C LYS A 75 8.90 11.72 -5.80
N ARG A 76 10.02 12.28 -5.32
CA ARG A 76 9.98 13.30 -4.26
C ARG A 76 9.41 14.57 -4.88
N ARG A 77 8.53 15.27 -4.17
CA ARG A 77 8.18 16.64 -4.58
C ARG A 77 9.47 17.46 -4.49
N THR A 78 10.03 17.83 -5.64
CA THR A 78 11.05 18.87 -5.69
C THR A 78 10.38 20.12 -5.14
N LYS A 79 10.94 20.72 -4.09
CA LYS A 79 10.48 22.01 -3.57
C LYS A 79 10.40 22.99 -4.76
N PHE A 80 9.21 23.31 -5.24
CA PHE A 80 8.96 24.61 -5.87
C PHE A 80 8.59 25.51 -4.69
N GLN A 81 9.52 26.32 -4.21
CA GLN A 81 9.85 27.65 -4.75
C GLN A 81 8.61 28.54 -4.60
N LEU A 82 8.71 29.45 -3.63
CA LEU A 82 7.79 30.54 -3.36
C LEU A 82 7.42 31.26 -4.66
#